data_AF-A0A443Z1N6-F1
#
_entry.id   AF-A0A443Z1N6-F1
#
_cell.length_a   1.000
_cell.length_b   1.000
_cell.length_c   1.000
_cell.angle_alpha   90.00
_cell.angle_beta   90.00
_cell.angle_gamma   90.00
#
_symmetry.space_group_name_H-M   'P 1'
#
loop_
_entity.id
_entity.type
_entity.pdbx_description
1 polymer ?
#
loop_
_entity_poly.entity_id
_entity_poly.type
_entity_poly.pdbx_seq_one_letter_code
_entity_poly.pdbx_strand_id
1 'polypeptide(L)'
;MNKKQFFYSSAVIIACFITNLSFATENTLPVKSETTSTTSTSDLTPVSISAERRAHFNIIVQSNQTILSWSTVELKNGKYEIYRSDDSNNFVKIGEKTIVGNPTEPSLYIFHDEEPFKGLNHYKLVKLDSEGKNTEVASKKVFLDSKVPAILSANPTPKINRI
;
A
#
# COMPACT_ATOMS: atom_id res chain seq x y z
N MET A 1 -31.61 -45.82 12.27
CA MET A 1 -30.53 -46.84 12.24
C MET A 1 -30.55 -47.53 10.89
N ASN A 2 -29.58 -47.23 10.01
CA ASN A 2 -29.03 -48.15 9.01
C ASN A 2 -27.87 -47.46 8.26
N LYS A 3 -26.67 -48.04 8.40
CA LYS A 3 -25.40 -47.58 7.85
C LYS A 3 -25.29 -48.03 6.40
N LYS A 4 -24.78 -47.19 5.50
CA LYS A 4 -24.17 -47.62 4.24
C LYS A 4 -22.73 -47.12 4.18
N GLN A 5 -21.83 -48.08 4.32
CA GLN A 5 -20.41 -48.00 4.02
C GLN A 5 -20.23 -48.07 2.50
N PHE A 6 -19.38 -47.22 1.93
CA PHE A 6 -18.81 -47.44 0.59
C PHE A 6 -17.29 -47.33 0.68
N PHE A 7 -16.63 -48.40 0.23
CA PHE A 7 -15.19 -48.56 0.10
C PHE A 7 -14.70 -47.76 -1.13
N TYR A 8 -13.58 -47.06 -1.01
CA TYR A 8 -12.77 -46.64 -2.15
C TYR A 8 -11.44 -47.41 -2.15
N SER A 9 -11.18 -48.04 -3.28
CA SER A 9 -10.05 -48.90 -3.61
C SER A 9 -8.96 -48.09 -4.33
N SER A 10 -7.69 -48.36 -3.96
CA SER A 10 -6.40 -48.31 -4.70
C SER A 10 -6.27 -47.50 -6.01
N ALA A 11 -5.15 -46.94 -6.42
CA ALA A 11 -3.79 -46.69 -5.92
C ALA A 11 -3.05 -46.08 -7.13
N VAL A 12 -2.27 -45.01 -7.00
CA VAL A 12 -1.14 -44.72 -7.93
C VAL A 12 -0.05 -44.00 -7.13
N ILE A 13 1.01 -44.74 -6.82
CA ILE A 13 2.30 -44.23 -6.34
C ILE A 13 3.20 -44.20 -7.57
N ILE A 14 3.72 -43.03 -7.95
CA ILE A 14 4.83 -42.93 -8.90
C ILE A 14 6.10 -42.66 -8.08
N ALA A 15 6.92 -43.70 -7.97
CA ALA A 15 8.26 -43.66 -7.40
C ALA A 15 9.24 -43.17 -8.47
N CYS A 16 9.98 -42.09 -8.18
CA CYS A 16 11.18 -41.73 -8.95
C CYS A 16 12.38 -42.49 -8.39
N PHE A 17 12.88 -43.44 -9.18
CA PHE A 17 14.21 -44.04 -9.02
C PHE A 17 15.23 -43.17 -9.77
N ILE A 18 16.21 -42.60 -9.07
CA ILE A 18 17.54 -42.38 -9.65
C ILE A 18 18.57 -42.62 -8.55
N THR A 19 19.17 -43.81 -8.54
CA THR A 19 20.42 -44.07 -7.83
C THR A 19 21.56 -43.59 -8.71
N ASN A 20 22.38 -42.64 -8.25
CA ASN A 20 23.69 -42.41 -8.85
C ASN A 20 24.75 -43.05 -7.95
N LEU A 21 25.44 -44.03 -8.54
CA LEU A 21 26.55 -44.80 -8.01
C LEU A 21 27.85 -43.97 -8.07
N SER A 22 28.72 -44.12 -7.06
CA SER A 22 29.94 -43.33 -6.89
C SER A 22 31.21 -44.04 -7.39
N PHE A 23 32.24 -43.21 -7.61
CA PHE A 23 33.69 -43.43 -7.67
C PHE A 23 34.33 -43.98 -8.96
N ALA A 24 35.13 -43.12 -9.58
CA ALA A 24 36.43 -43.49 -10.16
C ALA A 24 37.45 -42.35 -9.91
N THR A 25 38.67 -42.74 -9.55
CA THR A 25 39.78 -41.91 -9.05
C THR A 25 40.84 -41.58 -10.11
N GLU A 26 41.38 -40.37 -9.97
CA GLU A 26 42.76 -39.88 -10.16
C GLU A 26 43.52 -39.85 -11.52
N ASN A 27 44.00 -38.62 -11.79
CA ASN A 27 45.35 -38.17 -12.16
C ASN A 27 45.87 -38.36 -13.60
N THR A 28 45.95 -37.24 -14.33
CA THR A 28 47.18 -36.80 -15.04
C THR A 28 47.14 -35.27 -15.27
N LEU A 29 48.15 -34.54 -14.79
CA LEU A 29 48.53 -33.16 -15.17
C LEU A 29 49.70 -33.23 -16.19
N PRO A 30 50.15 -32.14 -16.89
CA PRO A 30 49.79 -30.72 -16.79
C PRO A 30 49.61 -29.98 -18.15
N VAL A 31 49.35 -28.66 -18.07
CA VAL A 31 49.95 -27.54 -18.86
C VAL A 31 48.92 -26.54 -19.45
N LYS A 32 48.74 -25.47 -18.67
CA LYS A 32 48.88 -24.03 -18.96
C LYS A 32 48.09 -23.39 -20.13
N SER A 33 47.10 -22.60 -19.76
CA SER A 33 46.85 -21.27 -20.35
C SER A 33 46.15 -20.35 -19.34
N GLU A 34 46.65 -19.13 -19.25
CA GLU A 34 46.43 -18.13 -18.21
C GLU A 34 45.08 -17.38 -18.37
N THR A 35 44.51 -16.92 -17.25
CA THR A 35 44.17 -15.49 -16.96
C THR A 35 42.76 -15.24 -16.36
N THR A 36 42.80 -14.66 -15.16
CA THR A 36 41.81 -13.79 -14.45
C THR A 36 40.58 -14.37 -13.75
N SER A 37 40.71 -14.37 -12.42
CA SER A 37 39.68 -14.19 -11.39
C SER A 37 38.62 -13.14 -11.74
N THR A 38 37.37 -13.33 -11.31
CA THR A 38 36.77 -12.57 -10.19
C THR A 38 35.31 -12.98 -9.97
N THR A 39 35.07 -13.44 -8.75
CA THR A 39 33.80 -13.63 -8.04
C THR A 39 32.82 -12.46 -8.20
N SER A 40 31.55 -12.73 -8.48
CA SER A 40 30.47 -11.81 -8.11
C SER A 40 29.25 -12.60 -7.65
N THR A 41 29.21 -12.86 -6.34
CA THR A 41 28.02 -13.21 -5.58
C THR A 41 27.07 -12.01 -5.66
N SER A 42 25.97 -12.12 -6.39
CA SER A 42 24.94 -11.09 -6.43
C SER A 42 24.13 -11.15 -5.15
N ASP A 43 24.53 -10.32 -4.20
CA ASP A 43 23.86 -10.05 -2.93
C ASP A 43 22.43 -9.56 -3.19
N LEU A 44 21.45 -10.44 -2.99
CA LEU A 44 20.04 -10.08 -3.04
C LEU A 44 19.68 -9.35 -1.76
N THR A 45 19.89 -8.03 -1.76
CA THR A 45 19.25 -7.17 -0.78
C THR A 45 17.73 -7.34 -0.92
N PRO A 46 16.98 -7.65 0.17
CA PRO A 46 15.54 -7.62 0.10
C PRO A 46 15.11 -6.16 -0.11
N VAL A 47 14.65 -5.86 -1.32
CA VAL A 47 14.01 -4.58 -1.65
C VAL A 47 12.91 -4.34 -0.62
N SER A 48 13.02 -3.26 0.14
CA SER A 48 11.94 -2.77 1.00
C SER A 48 10.75 -2.41 0.12
N ILE A 49 9.79 -3.33 0.00
CA ILE A 49 8.52 -3.10 -0.69
C ILE A 49 7.60 -2.27 0.22
N SER A 50 8.01 -1.05 0.54
CA SER A 50 7.13 -0.03 1.14
C SER A 50 6.47 0.85 0.07
N ALA A 51 6.66 0.54 -1.21
CA ALA A 51 6.39 1.48 -2.29
C ALA A 51 4.95 1.49 -2.82
N GLU A 52 4.14 0.43 -2.76
CA GLU A 52 3.12 0.29 -3.82
C GLU A 52 1.69 0.11 -3.36
N ARG A 53 1.17 1.11 -2.63
CA ARG A 53 -0.27 1.41 -2.65
C ARG A 53 -0.51 2.89 -2.37
N ARG A 54 -0.38 3.73 -3.40
CA ARG A 54 -0.73 5.15 -3.30
C ARG A 54 -2.24 5.32 -3.40
N ALA A 55 -2.83 6.13 -2.53
CA ALA A 55 -4.22 6.52 -2.67
C ALA A 55 -4.35 7.61 -3.75
N HIS A 56 -5.45 7.60 -4.51
CA HIS A 56 -5.78 8.72 -5.40
C HIS A 56 -6.25 9.89 -4.55
N PHE A 57 -5.36 10.82 -4.23
CA PHE A 57 -5.60 11.87 -3.24
C PHE A 57 -5.84 13.23 -3.87
N ASN A 58 -7.00 13.80 -3.57
CA ASN A 58 -7.46 15.10 -4.02
C ASN A 58 -7.77 16.02 -2.84
N ILE A 59 -7.61 17.31 -3.09
CA ILE A 59 -7.86 18.37 -2.11
C ILE A 59 -8.56 19.51 -2.83
N ILE A 60 -9.67 19.98 -2.26
CA ILE A 60 -10.42 21.14 -2.70
C ILE A 60 -10.35 22.19 -1.60
N VAL A 61 -9.84 23.37 -1.93
CA VAL A 61 -9.74 24.49 -0.99
C VAL A 61 -10.98 25.37 -1.14
N GLN A 62 -11.61 25.72 -0.02
CA GLN A 62 -12.75 26.64 0.05
C GLN A 62 -12.42 27.79 1.01
N SER A 63 -13.25 28.83 1.04
CA SER A 63 -13.00 30.07 1.80
C SER A 63 -12.72 29.86 3.29
N ASN A 64 -13.29 28.84 3.91
CA ASN A 64 -13.20 28.56 5.34
C ASN A 64 -12.89 27.10 5.68
N GLN A 65 -12.71 26.23 4.69
CA GLN A 65 -12.45 24.81 4.93
C GLN A 65 -11.62 24.22 3.79
N THR A 66 -10.99 23.09 4.05
CA THR A 66 -10.34 22.26 3.03
C THR A 66 -11.00 20.89 3.00
N ILE A 67 -11.45 20.46 1.82
CA ILE A 67 -12.05 19.14 1.64
C ILE A 67 -11.00 18.19 1.07
N LEU A 68 -10.70 17.15 1.82
CA LEU A 68 -9.80 16.07 1.43
C LEU A 68 -10.66 14.92 0.90
N SER A 69 -10.33 14.40 -0.28
CA SER A 69 -10.97 13.20 -0.81
C SER A 69 -9.94 12.22 -1.34
N TRP A 70 -10.17 10.94 -1.10
CA TRP A 70 -9.31 9.91 -1.66
C TRP A 70 -10.07 8.64 -2.00
N SER A 71 -9.58 7.95 -3.03
CA SER A 71 -10.05 6.61 -3.38
C SER A 71 -8.92 5.59 -3.38
N THR A 72 -9.24 4.37 -2.93
CA THR A 72 -8.30 3.26 -2.85
C THR A 72 -9.03 1.93 -2.77
N VAL A 73 -8.45 0.89 -3.38
CA VAL A 73 -8.99 -0.48 -3.39
C VAL A 73 -8.34 -1.28 -2.26
N GLU A 74 -8.87 -1.23 -1.04
CA GLU A 74 -8.20 -1.80 0.15
C GLU A 74 -8.76 -3.16 0.59
N LEU A 75 -7.85 -4.10 0.85
CA LEU A 75 -8.17 -5.47 1.27
C LEU A 75 -8.10 -5.64 2.79
N LYS A 76 -7.28 -4.83 3.47
CA LYS A 76 -6.98 -5.00 4.89
C LYS A 76 -7.74 -4.02 5.77
N ASN A 77 -8.27 -4.54 6.87
CA ASN A 77 -8.86 -3.77 7.95
C ASN A 77 -7.86 -2.75 8.51
N GLY A 78 -8.38 -1.66 9.08
CA GLY A 78 -7.59 -0.59 9.66
C GLY A 78 -8.29 0.75 9.56
N LYS A 79 -7.50 1.83 9.64
CA LYS A 79 -7.98 3.19 9.46
C LYS A 79 -6.98 4.05 8.70
N TYR A 80 -7.50 5.08 8.06
CA TYR A 80 -6.70 6.21 7.59
C TYR A 80 -6.66 7.26 8.69
N GLU A 81 -5.48 7.66 9.09
CA GLU A 81 -5.23 8.83 9.90
C GLU A 81 -4.86 10.01 9.00
N ILE A 82 -5.46 11.16 9.26
CA ILE A 82 -5.28 12.39 8.49
C ILE A 82 -4.43 13.33 9.32
N TYR A 83 -3.36 13.83 8.72
CA TYR A 83 -2.43 14.76 9.34
C TYR A 83 -2.32 16.06 8.53
N ARG A 84 -2.06 17.17 9.22
CA ARG A 84 -1.81 18.49 8.64
C ARG A 84 -0.59 19.14 9.26
N SER A 85 0.11 19.94 8.48
CA SER A 85 1.27 20.74 8.90
C SER A 85 1.29 22.06 8.13
N ASP A 86 1.71 23.15 8.75
CA ASP A 86 1.98 24.45 8.13
C ASP A 86 3.44 24.60 7.68
N ASP A 87 4.37 23.85 8.29
CA ASP A 87 5.81 23.91 8.05
C ASP A 87 6.38 22.68 7.30
N SER A 88 5.53 21.68 7.00
CA SER A 88 5.90 20.39 6.41
C SER A 88 6.81 19.50 7.27
N ASN A 89 7.07 19.85 8.52
CA ASN A 89 7.92 19.10 9.44
C ASN A 89 7.13 18.60 10.65
N ASN A 90 6.32 19.46 11.24
CA ASN A 90 5.49 19.18 12.40
C ASN A 90 4.06 18.89 11.96
N PHE A 91 3.69 17.60 11.99
CA PHE A 91 2.35 17.14 11.60
C PHE A 91 1.47 16.90 12.83
N VAL A 92 0.28 17.49 12.82
CA VAL A 92 -0.76 17.23 13.82
C VAL A 92 -1.82 16.32 13.21
N LYS A 93 -2.30 15.34 13.98
CA LYS A 93 -3.42 14.49 13.58
C LYS A 93 -4.70 15.31 13.68
N ILE A 94 -5.42 15.46 12.58
CA ILE A 94 -6.67 16.22 12.50
C ILE A 94 -7.90 15.33 12.39
N GLY A 95 -7.73 14.03 12.14
CA GLY A 95 -8.85 13.10 12.14
C GLY A 95 -8.49 11.70 11.69
N GLU A 96 -9.52 10.85 11.58
CA GLU A 96 -9.39 9.49 11.06
C GLU A 96 -10.66 9.02 10.32
N LYS A 97 -10.48 8.03 9.45
CA LYS A 97 -11.57 7.30 8.76
C LYS A 97 -11.29 5.81 8.80
N THR A 98 -12.19 5.06 9.43
CA THR A 98 -12.16 3.60 9.38
C THR A 98 -12.27 3.11 7.94
N ILE A 99 -11.49 2.09 7.61
CA ILE A 99 -11.60 1.42 6.31
C ILE A 99 -12.89 0.59 6.33
N VAL A 100 -13.81 0.95 5.43
CA VAL A 100 -15.10 0.27 5.22
C VAL A 100 -15.23 0.05 3.71
N GLY A 101 -14.55 -0.98 3.21
CA GLY A 101 -14.44 -1.21 1.78
C GLY A 101 -14.47 -2.69 1.42
N ASN A 102 -14.97 -2.98 0.22
CA ASN A 102 -14.83 -4.29 -0.40
C ASN A 102 -13.47 -4.38 -1.11
N PRO A 103 -12.81 -5.54 -1.07
CA PRO A 103 -11.47 -5.73 -1.64
C PRO A 103 -11.39 -5.55 -3.17
N THR A 104 -12.52 -5.56 -3.85
CA THR A 104 -12.61 -5.61 -5.31
C THR A 104 -12.97 -4.27 -5.95
N GLU A 105 -13.38 -3.27 -5.17
CA GLU A 105 -13.84 -1.97 -5.68
C GLU A 105 -13.21 -0.80 -4.90
N PRO A 106 -12.87 0.31 -5.57
CA PRO A 106 -12.31 1.47 -4.90
C PRO A 106 -13.36 2.11 -3.99
N SER A 107 -13.02 2.26 -2.71
CA SER A 107 -13.84 3.01 -1.75
C SER A 107 -13.45 4.49 -1.79
N LEU A 108 -14.45 5.37 -1.83
CA LEU A 108 -14.27 6.83 -1.78
C LEU A 108 -14.46 7.33 -0.35
N TYR A 109 -13.50 8.13 0.12
CA TYR A 109 -13.50 8.75 1.43
C TYR A 109 -13.46 10.27 1.29
N ILE A 110 -14.11 10.96 2.22
CA ILE A 110 -14.16 12.42 2.32
C ILE A 110 -13.90 12.84 3.76
N PHE A 111 -13.03 13.83 3.95
CA PHE A 111 -12.74 14.45 5.23
C PHE A 111 -12.77 15.98 5.09
N HIS A 112 -13.45 16.65 6.02
CA HIS A 112 -13.56 18.10 6.08
C HIS A 112 -12.60 18.61 7.14
N ASP A 113 -11.64 19.41 6.69
CA ASP A 113 -10.84 20.23 7.58
C ASP A 113 -11.50 21.61 7.69
N GLU A 114 -12.19 21.84 8.81
CA GLU A 114 -12.96 23.07 9.08
C GLU A 114 -12.10 24.22 9.63
N GLU A 115 -10.87 23.93 10.04
CA GLU A 115 -9.95 24.92 10.62
C GLU A 115 -8.56 24.88 9.96
N PRO A 116 -8.47 24.96 8.61
CA PRO A 116 -7.19 24.96 7.91
C PRO A 116 -6.37 26.21 8.27
N PHE A 117 -5.05 26.08 8.24
CA PHE A 117 -4.18 27.24 8.42
C PHE A 117 -4.36 28.24 7.26
N LYS A 118 -4.24 29.53 7.54
CA LYS A 118 -4.08 30.51 6.46
C LYS A 118 -2.71 30.33 5.83
N GLY A 119 -2.65 30.30 4.49
CA GLY A 119 -1.41 30.05 3.76
C GLY A 119 -1.15 28.57 3.50
N LEU A 120 0.10 28.12 3.68
CA LEU A 120 0.51 26.77 3.33
C LEU A 120 -0.12 25.73 4.27
N ASN A 121 -0.74 24.70 3.67
CA ASN A 121 -1.17 23.51 4.37
C ASN A 121 -0.60 22.28 3.66
N HIS A 122 0.06 21.40 4.41
CA HIS A 122 0.57 20.12 3.95
C HIS A 122 -0.22 19.01 4.62
N TYR A 123 -0.95 18.24 3.82
CA TYR A 123 -1.75 17.12 4.29
C TYR A 123 -1.07 15.78 4.00
N LYS A 124 -1.23 14.83 4.91
CA LYS A 124 -0.80 13.44 4.76
C LYS A 124 -1.90 12.47 5.15
N LEU A 125 -1.97 11.37 4.43
CA LEU A 125 -2.78 10.20 4.76
C LEU A 125 -1.85 9.07 5.19
N VAL A 126 -2.05 8.59 6.41
CA VAL A 126 -1.32 7.46 6.98
C VAL A 126 -2.30 6.32 7.20
N LYS A 127 -2.03 5.15 6.65
CA LYS A 127 -2.79 3.94 6.96
C LYS A 127 -2.20 3.31 8.22
N LEU A 128 -3.05 3.07 9.21
CA LEU A 128 -2.79 2.22 10.37
C LEU A 128 -3.52 0.89 10.17
N ASP A 129 -2.78 -0.21 10.08
CA ASP A 129 -3.37 -1.56 10.00
C ASP A 129 -3.69 -2.15 11.39
N SER A 130 -4.32 -3.32 11.40
CA SER A 130 -4.67 -4.05 12.63
C SER A 130 -3.46 -4.48 13.46
N GLU A 131 -2.28 -4.53 12.84
CA GLU A 131 -1.02 -4.92 13.47
C GLU A 131 -0.27 -3.72 14.05
N GLY A 132 -0.82 -2.51 13.92
CA GLY A 132 -0.23 -1.28 14.46
C GLY A 132 0.81 -0.63 13.55
N LYS A 133 0.98 -1.10 12.31
CA LYS A 133 1.94 -0.54 11.36
C LYS A 133 1.33 0.67 10.66
N ASN A 134 2.09 1.77 10.70
CA ASN A 134 1.80 2.99 9.98
C ASN A 134 2.50 3.03 8.62
N THR A 135 1.75 3.37 7.56
CA THR A 135 2.30 3.57 6.21
C THR A 135 1.72 4.83 5.60
N GLU A 136 2.57 5.78 5.20
CA GLU A 136 2.12 6.95 4.44
C GLU A 136 1.66 6.51 3.04
N VAL A 137 0.42 6.82 2.67
CA VAL A 137 -0.19 6.39 1.40
C VAL A 137 -0.42 7.55 0.44
N ALA A 138 -0.44 8.79 0.95
CA ALA A 138 -0.52 10.00 0.14
C ALA A 138 -0.09 11.24 0.93
N SER A 139 0.38 12.26 0.21
CA SER A 139 0.66 13.58 0.75
C SER A 139 0.42 14.65 -0.31
N LYS A 140 -0.12 15.81 0.06
CA LYS A 140 -0.33 16.93 -0.87
C LYS A 140 -0.27 18.27 -0.14
N LYS A 141 0.37 19.27 -0.77
CA LYS A 141 0.42 20.65 -0.30
C LYS A 141 -0.60 21.50 -1.05
N VAL A 142 -1.25 22.42 -0.36
CA VAL A 142 -2.14 23.44 -0.93
C VAL A 142 -1.95 24.77 -0.20
N PHE A 143 -2.33 25.88 -0.84
CA PHE A 143 -2.30 27.20 -0.23
C PHE A 143 -3.71 27.73 -0.10
N LEU A 144 -4.09 28.19 1.10
CA LEU A 144 -5.38 28.81 1.37
C LEU A 144 -5.21 30.33 1.45
N ASP A 145 -5.70 31.04 0.43
CA ASP A 145 -5.81 32.50 0.45
C ASP A 145 -7.06 32.91 1.23
N SER A 146 -6.92 33.92 2.10
CA SER A 146 -8.00 34.43 2.96
C SER A 146 -9.02 35.29 2.20
N LYS A 147 -8.85 35.51 0.90
CA LYS A 147 -9.68 36.41 0.08
C LYS A 147 -10.80 35.70 -0.69
N VAL A 148 -11.78 35.11 -0.01
CA VAL A 148 -13.12 34.96 -0.62
C VAL A 148 -14.20 35.10 0.46
N PRO A 149 -15.02 36.17 0.46
CA PRO A 149 -16.24 36.19 1.26
C PRO A 149 -17.19 35.10 0.73
N ALA A 150 -17.73 34.30 1.65
CA ALA A 150 -18.52 33.07 1.41
C ALA A 150 -19.73 33.20 0.46
N ILE A 151 -20.08 34.43 0.05
CA ILE A 151 -21.23 34.75 -0.83
C ILE A 151 -21.00 34.49 -2.33
N LEU A 152 -19.81 34.06 -2.76
CA LEU A 152 -19.52 33.72 -4.17
C LEU A 152 -19.11 32.26 -4.40
N SER A 153 -19.02 31.43 -3.36
CA SER A 153 -18.77 29.98 -3.53
C SER A 153 -20.10 29.27 -3.78
N ALA A 154 -20.70 29.49 -4.96
CA ALA A 154 -21.71 28.60 -5.49
C ALA A 154 -21.03 27.27 -5.84
N ASN A 155 -20.80 26.43 -4.83
CA ASN A 155 -20.22 25.11 -4.99
C ASN A 155 -21.30 24.18 -5.56
N PRO A 156 -21.13 23.58 -6.75
CA PRO A 156 -22.04 22.52 -7.18
C PRO A 156 -21.90 21.36 -6.20
N THR A 157 -22.97 21.07 -5.44
CA THR A 157 -23.05 19.83 -4.66
C THR A 157 -22.82 18.65 -5.61
N PRO A 158 -21.82 17.78 -5.39
CA PRO A 158 -21.77 16.52 -6.10
C PRO A 158 -23.04 15.74 -5.75
N LYS A 159 -23.91 15.54 -6.74
CA LYS A 159 -25.06 14.65 -6.61
C LYS A 159 -24.52 13.24 -6.50
N ILE A 160 -24.45 12.72 -5.28
CA ILE A 160 -24.20 11.31 -5.05
C ILE A 160 -25.50 10.58 -5.39
N ASN A 161 -25.60 10.10 -6.63
CA ASN A 161 -26.59 9.09 -6.97
C ASN A 161 -26.10 7.77 -6.40
N ARG A 162 -26.72 7.33 -5.30
CA ARG A 162 -26.60 5.95 -4.81
C ARG A 162 -27.44 5.10 -5.77
N ILE A 163 -26.78 4.25 -6.56
CA ILE A 163 -27.44 3.14 -7.27
C ILE A 163 -27.70 1.99 -6.29
#